data_AF-A0A6V7LBF1-F1
#
_entry.id   AF-A0A6V7LBF1-F1
#
_cell.length_a   1.000
_cell.length_b   1.000
_cell.length_c   1.000
_cell.angle_alpha   90.00
_cell.angle_beta   90.00
_cell.angle_gamma   90.00
#
_symmetry.space_group_name_H-M   'P 1'
#
loop_
_entity.id
_entity.type
_entity.pdbx_description
1 polymer ?
#
loop_
_entity_poly.entity_id
_entity_poly.type
_entity_poly.pdbx_seq_one_letter_code
_entity_poly.pdbx_strand_id
1 'polypeptide(L)'
;IVQLKREIGKDVLFFGYPGDIYRTTEVSEWVPKYPFISSTLPESLTLLCKYITVISAGLAIINVVPCFFFDGQHIVATLVQNLLRPRIRHKSLRQAIAMTITSVGSLVLVINIIHAFVQKQR
;
A
#
# COMPACT_ATOMS: atom_id res chain seq x y z
N ILE A 1 -32.46 13.19 -26.83
CA ILE A 1 -31.31 13.96 -27.37
C ILE A 1 -30.79 14.85 -26.25
N VAL A 2 -29.50 14.78 -25.94
CA VAL A 2 -28.87 15.61 -24.90
C VAL A 2 -27.80 16.47 -25.56
N GLN A 3 -27.79 17.77 -25.26
CA GLN A 3 -26.77 18.68 -25.76
C GLN A 3 -25.67 18.83 -24.71
N LEU A 4 -24.43 18.52 -25.10
CA LEU A 4 -23.24 18.70 -24.28
C LEU A 4 -22.58 20.02 -24.68
N LYS A 5 -22.67 21.02 -23.80
CA LYS A 5 -21.97 22.30 -23.97
C LYS A 5 -20.52 22.15 -23.51
N ARG A 6 -19.58 22.58 -24.34
CA ARG A 6 -18.14 22.56 -24.01
C ARG A 6 -17.65 23.99 -23.81
N GLU A 7 -16.83 24.23 -22.79
CA GLU A 7 -16.19 25.55 -22.61
C GLU A 7 -15.26 25.90 -23.78
N ILE A 8 -14.57 24.89 -24.33
CA ILE A 8 -13.66 25.05 -25.47
C ILE A 8 -14.07 24.05 -26.57
N GLY A 9 -14.48 24.57 -27.72
CA GLY A 9 -14.85 23.78 -28.91
C GLY A 9 -16.34 23.85 -29.28
N LYS A 10 -16.76 23.00 -30.23
CA LYS A 10 -18.16 22.95 -30.69
C LYS A 10 -19.02 22.08 -29.78
N ASP A 11 -20.27 22.48 -29.57
CA ASP A 11 -21.25 21.66 -28.87
C ASP A 11 -21.40 20.28 -29.51
N VAL A 12 -21.64 19.26 -28.67
CA VAL A 12 -21.90 17.88 -29.13
C VAL A 12 -23.33 17.53 -28.86
N LEU A 13 -23.98 16.93 -29.85
CA LEU A 13 -25.29 16.34 -29.70
C LEU A 13 -25.13 14.84 -29.45
N PHE A 14 -25.54 14.37 -28.28
CA PHE A 14 -25.58 12.94 -28.00
C PHE A 14 -26.92 12.35 -28.48
N PHE A 15 -26.82 11.32 -29.31
CA PHE A 15 -27.95 10.59 -29.87
C PHE A 15 -28.02 9.19 -29.22
N GLY A 16 -28.94 9.01 -28.28
CA GLY A 16 -29.08 7.78 -27.49
C GLY A 16 -29.95 7.98 -26.26
N TYR A 17 -30.00 6.97 -25.39
CA TYR A 17 -30.71 7.05 -24.11
C TYR A 17 -29.95 8.01 -23.16
N PRO A 18 -30.60 9.05 -22.60
CA PRO A 18 -29.91 10.04 -21.77
C PRO A 18 -29.16 9.45 -20.56
N GLY A 19 -29.66 8.35 -20.00
CA GLY A 19 -29.03 7.68 -18.86
C GLY A 19 -27.66 7.06 -19.18
N ASP A 20 -27.37 6.79 -20.46
CA ASP A 20 -26.10 6.18 -20.86
C ASP A 20 -24.94 7.17 -20.73
N ILE A 21 -25.18 8.46 -20.98
CA ILE A 21 -24.16 9.52 -20.83
C ILE A 21 -23.64 9.53 -19.39
N TYR A 22 -24.55 9.55 -18.41
CA TYR A 22 -24.19 9.60 -17.00
C TYR A 22 -23.52 8.33 -16.49
N ARG A 23 -23.64 7.21 -17.22
CA ARG A 23 -23.00 5.93 -16.85
C ARG A 23 -21.68 5.66 -17.55
N THR A 24 -21.48 6.24 -18.74
CA THR A 24 -20.34 5.92 -19.61
C THR A 24 -19.32 7.03 -19.71
N THR A 25 -19.67 8.24 -19.28
CA THR A 25 -18.76 9.39 -19.31
C THR A 25 -18.46 9.85 -17.89
N GLU A 26 -17.17 10.01 -17.61
CA GLU A 26 -16.67 10.57 -16.37
C GLU A 26 -16.06 11.94 -16.71
N VAL A 27 -16.45 12.98 -15.97
CA VAL A 27 -15.98 14.34 -16.20
C VAL A 27 -14.88 14.61 -15.19
N SER A 28 -13.66 14.83 -15.69
CA SER A 28 -12.55 15.28 -14.85
C SER A 28 -12.83 16.69 -14.34
N GLU A 29 -12.60 16.92 -13.04
CA GLU A 29 -12.66 18.26 -12.42
C GLU A 29 -11.44 19.13 -12.80
N TRP A 30 -10.45 18.58 -13.50
CA TRP A 30 -9.18 19.23 -13.80
C TRP A 30 -9.18 19.96 -15.15
N VAL A 31 -9.19 21.30 -15.11
CA VAL A 31 -9.02 22.14 -16.30
C VAL A 31 -7.55 22.55 -16.48
N PRO A 32 -6.89 22.19 -17.59
CA PRO A 32 -5.49 22.52 -17.82
C PRO A 32 -5.34 24.03 -18.10
N LYS A 33 -4.63 24.74 -17.21
CA LYS A 33 -4.31 26.18 -17.38
C LYS A 33 -3.27 26.44 -18.47
N TYR A 34 -2.38 25.48 -18.69
CA TYR A 34 -1.28 25.59 -19.65
C TYR A 34 -1.40 24.52 -20.73
N PRO A 35 -1.21 24.85 -22.01
CA PRO A 35 -1.43 23.92 -23.13
C PRO A 35 -0.42 22.76 -23.16
N PHE A 36 0.71 22.88 -22.47
CA PHE A 36 1.73 21.83 -22.36
C PHE A 36 1.46 20.83 -21.22
N ILE A 37 0.50 21.09 -20.33
CA ILE A 37 0.13 20.20 -19.23
C ILE A 37 -1.16 19.48 -19.62
N SER A 38 -1.11 18.15 -19.73
CA SER A 38 -2.31 17.33 -19.96
C SER A 38 -3.26 17.40 -18.76
N SER A 39 -4.56 17.47 -19.02
CA SER A 39 -5.63 17.38 -18.01
C SER A 39 -5.59 16.06 -17.23
N THR A 40 -4.97 15.01 -17.77
CA THR A 40 -4.84 13.68 -17.13
C THR A 40 -3.67 13.57 -16.13
N LEU A 41 -2.77 14.56 -16.09
CA LEU A 41 -1.60 14.51 -15.21
C LEU A 41 -1.94 14.52 -13.72
N PRO A 42 -2.83 15.40 -13.21
CA PRO A 42 -3.19 15.41 -11.79
C PRO A 42 -3.80 14.10 -11.32
N GLU A 43 -4.67 13.50 -12.14
CA GLU A 43 -5.31 12.22 -11.87
C GLU A 43 -4.28 11.08 -11.83
N SER A 44 -3.38 11.03 -12.83
CA SER A 44 -2.31 10.03 -12.88
C SER A 44 -1.34 10.15 -11.69
N LEU A 45 -1.01 11.38 -11.29
CA LEU A 45 -0.17 11.65 -10.13
C LEU A 45 -0.85 11.23 -8.84
N THR A 46 -2.15 11.52 -8.69
CA THR A 46 -2.94 11.09 -7.54
C THR A 46 -2.97 9.58 -7.42
N LEU A 47 -3.18 8.88 -8.55
CA LEU A 47 -3.15 7.43 -8.59
C LEU A 47 -1.77 6.87 -8.26
N LEU A 48 -0.70 7.47 -8.78
CA LEU A 48 0.68 7.11 -8.44
C LEU A 48 0.96 7.29 -6.95
N CYS A 49 0.62 8.45 -6.38
CA CYS A 49 0.76 8.71 -4.94
C CYS A 49 0.00 7.67 -4.11
N LYS A 50 -1.24 7.35 -4.49
CA LYS A 50 -2.03 6.30 -3.82
C LYS A 50 -1.32 4.95 -3.84
N TYR A 51 -0.77 4.53 -4.99
CA TYR A 51 -0.01 3.28 -5.07
C TYR A 51 1.25 3.31 -4.23
N ILE A 52 2.03 4.40 -4.29
CA ILE A 52 3.24 4.57 -3.46
C ILE A 52 2.87 4.45 -1.99
N THR A 53 1.85 5.16 -1.52
CA THR A 53 1.41 5.12 -0.12
C THR A 53 1.04 3.69 0.31
N VAL A 54 0.24 2.97 -0.48
CA VAL A 54 -0.18 1.60 -0.15
C VAL A 54 1.01 0.64 -0.15
N ILE A 55 1.90 0.71 -1.15
CA ILE A 55 3.10 -0.14 -1.24
C ILE A 55 4.04 0.15 -0.06
N SER A 56 4.31 1.43 0.23
CA SER A 56 5.16 1.84 1.34
C SER A 56 4.59 1.41 2.69
N ALA A 57 3.28 1.53 2.90
CA ALA A 57 2.63 1.06 4.12
C ALA A 57 2.76 -0.46 4.27
N GLY A 58 2.53 -1.22 3.19
CA GLY A 58 2.72 -2.68 3.19
C GLY A 58 4.16 -3.07 3.51
N LEU A 59 5.14 -2.42 2.87
CA LEU A 59 6.55 -2.69 3.11
C LEU A 59 6.97 -2.34 4.55
N ALA A 60 6.45 -1.24 5.10
CA ALA A 60 6.71 -0.86 6.49
C ALA A 60 6.19 -1.91 7.48
N ILE A 61 4.98 -2.44 7.25
CA ILE A 61 4.42 -3.53 8.07
C ILE A 61 5.32 -4.77 7.99
N ILE A 62 5.69 -5.18 6.77
CA ILE A 62 6.55 -6.34 6.54
C ILE A 62 7.90 -6.17 7.28
N ASN A 63 8.55 -5.01 7.14
CA ASN A 63 9.86 -4.76 7.74
C ASN A 63 9.86 -4.80 9.28
N VAL A 64 8.74 -4.48 9.93
CA VAL A 64 8.65 -4.50 11.41
C VAL A 64 8.41 -5.90 11.97
N VAL A 65 7.94 -6.86 11.17
CA VAL A 65 7.68 -8.23 11.63
C VAL A 65 8.98 -8.89 12.14
N PRO A 66 8.98 -9.50 13.35
CA PRO A 66 10.16 -10.13 13.91
C PRO A 66 10.43 -11.49 13.25
N CYS A 67 10.99 -11.45 12.04
CA CYS A 67 11.39 -12.62 11.26
C CYS A 67 12.88 -12.55 10.93
N PHE A 68 13.50 -13.71 10.69
CA PHE A 68 14.87 -13.76 10.20
C PHE A 68 14.99 -13.03 8.86
N PHE A 69 16.09 -12.30 8.69
CA PHE A 69 16.40 -11.47 7.52
C PHE A 69 15.56 -10.20 7.36
N PHE A 70 14.61 -9.93 8.27
CA PHE A 70 13.79 -8.73 8.26
C PHE A 70 14.34 -7.73 9.29
N ASP A 71 14.12 -6.43 9.08
CA ASP A 71 14.57 -5.39 10.02
C ASP A 71 13.97 -5.56 11.43
N GLY A 72 12.80 -6.19 11.53
CA GLY A 72 12.12 -6.54 12.78
C GLY A 72 12.97 -7.38 13.73
N GLN A 73 13.90 -8.20 13.23
CA GLN A 73 14.81 -8.96 14.10
C GLN A 73 15.75 -8.03 14.90
N HIS A 74 16.21 -6.95 14.28
CA HIS A 74 17.09 -5.97 14.90
C HIS A 74 16.30 -5.03 15.81
N ILE A 75 15.07 -4.67 15.41
CA ILE A 75 14.13 -3.90 16.24
C ILE A 75 13.86 -4.65 17.54
N VAL A 76 13.44 -5.92 17.47
CA VAL A 76 13.17 -6.74 18.66
C VAL A 76 14.43 -6.96 19.48
N ALA A 77 15.58 -7.24 18.87
CA ALA A 77 16.83 -7.39 19.62
C ALA A 77 17.18 -6.13 20.41
N THR A 78 17.00 -4.94 19.83
CA THR A 78 17.27 -3.66 20.49
C THR A 78 16.24 -3.37 21.58
N LEU A 79 14.95 -3.60 21.31
CA LEU A 79 13.88 -3.44 22.28
C LEU A 79 14.09 -4.36 23.49
N VAL A 80 14.37 -5.64 23.28
CA VAL A 80 14.62 -6.60 24.34
C VAL A 80 15.86 -6.21 25.14
N GLN A 81 16.92 -5.78 24.47
CA GLN A 81 18.14 -5.33 25.15
C GLN A 81 17.90 -4.12 26.04
N ASN A 82 17.13 -3.13 25.58
CA ASN A 82 16.91 -1.88 26.31
C ASN A 82 15.83 -2.02 27.39
N LEU A 83 14.70 -2.64 27.09
CA LEU A 83 13.56 -2.76 28.00
C LEU A 83 13.81 -3.79 29.11
N LEU A 84 14.52 -4.89 28.82
CA LEU A 84 14.82 -5.91 29.84
C LEU A 84 16.15 -5.67 30.54
N ARG A 85 16.94 -4.65 30.16
CA ARG A 85 18.19 -4.26 30.84
C ARG A 85 18.05 -4.11 32.35
N PRO A 86 17.04 -3.40 32.91
CA PRO A 86 16.95 -3.20 34.35
C PRO A 86 16.61 -4.48 35.12
N ARG A 87 15.90 -5.44 34.50
CA ARG A 87 15.43 -6.67 35.16
C ARG A 87 16.34 -7.87 34.96
N ILE A 88 16.91 -8.02 33.77
CA ILE A 88 17.79 -9.12 33.41
C ILE A 88 19.16 -8.55 33.11
N ARG A 89 20.15 -8.75 33.99
CA ARG A 89 21.52 -8.26 33.77
C ARG A 89 22.27 -9.07 32.70
N HIS A 90 22.01 -10.37 32.59
CA HIS A 90 22.70 -11.26 31.65
C HIS A 90 22.34 -10.94 30.19
N LYS A 91 23.34 -10.53 29.41
CA LYS A 91 23.19 -10.20 27.99
C LYS A 91 22.79 -11.42 27.15
N SER A 92 23.36 -12.59 27.45
CA SER A 92 23.05 -13.86 26.77
C SER A 92 21.58 -14.24 26.88
N LEU A 93 20.97 -14.09 28.06
CA LEU A 93 19.55 -14.37 28.27
C LEU A 93 18.65 -13.42 27.47
N ARG A 94 18.98 -12.12 27.43
CA ARG A 94 18.25 -11.15 26.59
C ARG A 94 18.38 -11.46 25.10
N GLN A 95 19.56 -11.88 24.64
CA GLN A 95 19.76 -12.32 23.26
C GLN A 95 18.97 -13.60 22.94
N ALA A 96 18.94 -14.58 23.85
CA ALA A 96 18.14 -15.78 23.69
C ALA A 96 16.65 -15.45 23.55
N ILE A 97 16.11 -14.55 24.39
CA ILE A 97 14.72 -14.08 24.29
C ILE A 97 14.44 -13.45 22.92
N ALA A 98 15.32 -12.56 22.45
CA ALA A 98 15.17 -11.94 21.13
C ALA A 98 15.19 -12.99 20.01
N MET A 99 16.11 -13.97 20.07
CA MET A 99 16.17 -15.07 19.10
C MET A 99 14.90 -15.93 19.14
N THR A 100 14.36 -16.24 20.33
CA THR A 100 13.12 -17.00 20.44
C THR A 100 11.95 -16.26 19.78
N ILE A 101 11.81 -14.96 20.02
CA ILE A 101 10.76 -14.14 19.38
C ILE A 101 10.91 -14.17 17.85
N THR A 102 12.12 -13.94 17.33
CA THR A 102 12.40 -13.97 15.89
C THR A 102 12.14 -15.33 15.26
N SER A 103 12.48 -16.42 15.96
CA SER A 103 12.23 -17.79 15.50
C SER A 103 10.74 -18.09 15.43
N VAL A 104 9.96 -17.70 16.45
CA VAL A 104 8.50 -17.87 16.44
C VAL A 104 7.87 -17.07 15.31
N GLY A 105 8.26 -15.81 15.12
CA GLY A 105 7.75 -14.98 14.02
C GLY A 105 8.03 -15.60 12.65
N SER A 106 9.26 -16.10 12.45
CA SER A 106 9.66 -16.78 11.21
C SER A 106 8.85 -18.05 10.95
N LEU A 107 8.62 -18.87 11.98
CA LEU A 107 7.78 -20.07 11.87
C LEU A 107 6.35 -19.73 11.49
N VAL A 108 5.74 -18.74 12.15
CA VAL A 108 4.39 -18.26 11.83
C VAL A 108 4.32 -17.77 10.38
N LEU A 109 5.32 -17.02 9.91
CA LEU A 109 5.38 -16.55 8.52
C LEU A 109 5.43 -17.72 7.54
N VAL A 110 6.32 -18.69 7.75
CA VAL A 110 6.46 -19.87 6.89
C VAL A 110 5.15 -20.67 6.84
N ILE A 111 4.51 -20.89 7.99
CA ILE A 111 3.22 -21.60 8.05
C ILE A 111 2.15 -20.87 7.25
N ASN A 112 2.05 -19.54 7.39
CA ASN A 112 1.07 -18.74 6.64
C ASN A 112 1.34 -18.76 5.14
N ILE A 113 2.60 -18.69 4.72
CA ILE A 113 2.98 -18.80 3.31
C ILE A 113 2.57 -20.17 2.77
N ILE A 114 2.91 -21.26 3.46
CA ILE A 114 2.52 -22.62 3.06
C ILE A 114 0.99 -22.72 2.96
N HIS A 115 0.25 -22.24 3.95
CA HIS A 115 -1.21 -22.25 3.94
C HIS A 115 -1.78 -21.48 2.75
N ALA A 116 -1.25 -20.30 2.44
CA ALA A 116 -1.67 -19.51 1.29
C ALA A 116 -1.40 -20.22 -0.05
N PHE A 117 -0.27 -20.92 -0.17
CA PHE A 117 0.04 -21.71 -1.37
C PHE A 117 -0.90 -22.91 -1.52
N VAL A 118 -1.18 -23.64 -0.44
CA VAL A 118 -2.10 -24.80 -0.45
C VAL A 118 -3.52 -24.35 -0.81
N GLN A 119 -4.01 -23.26 -0.21
CA GLN A 119 -5.35 -22.74 -0.49
C GLN A 119 -5.48 -22.25 -1.93
N LYS A 120 -4.44 -21.63 -2.49
CA LYS A 120 -4.44 -21.17 -3.89
C LYS A 120 -4.52 -22.31 -4.91
N GLN A 121 -4.08 -23.52 -4.55
CA GLN A 121 -4.15 -24.69 -5.44
C GLN A 121 -5.51 -25.42 -5.43
N ARG A 122 -6.41 -25.08 -4.49
CA ARG A 122 -7.74 -25.67 -4.38
C ARG A 122 -8.79 -24.77 -5.00
#